data_AF-A0A8C2XP80-F1
#
_entry.id   AF-A0A8C2XP80-F1
#
_cell.length_a   1.000
_cell.length_b   1.000
_cell.length_c   1.000
_cell.angle_alpha   90.00
_cell.angle_beta   90.00
_cell.angle_gamma   90.00
#
_symmetry.space_group_name_H-M   'P 1'
#
loop_
_entity.id
_entity.type
_entity.pdbx_description
1 polymer ?
#
loop_
_entity_poly.entity_id
_entity_poly.type
_entity_poly.pdbx_seq_one_letter_code
_entity_poly.pdbx_strand_id
1 'polypeptide(L)'
;MSTLVFSRTKSSDFLLLTDGDQCSSASLNHQEGAVTTRPHIHYCRSPNMEDFSCWWLPLDNLTDGEQVTYALSYSKEYCPDYGTAGPFSCHFDSSHTSIWKIYCLNVTAVTASGNYTSQEHCLDVAEIVQTEAPVNLTYELTDAGGDEMGHSALLSWTYPVPSDLQYGWITLVYELQYRRATEADEWKVKHPLRESRVELLGLPVGDYVVRVRCRSHNYGLWSNWSAALLMSLPTGPPKGKVLVPIVVTGVAVVALLVILFGVMPQGRRIKDYFLPPIPNPRIIGIDPLLLKKGNLAEINHHFSNFHSFSPPSYSEEVWDQVSAGDRGKQEVGRSLSVQ
;
A
#
# COMPACT_ATOMS: atom_id res chain seq x y z
N MET A 1 -17.62 11.14 -54.16
CA MET A 1 -16.45 11.54 -53.36
C MET A 1 -16.19 10.40 -52.38
N SER A 2 -15.07 9.72 -52.60
CA SER A 2 -14.39 8.77 -51.70
C SER A 2 -15.15 7.56 -51.12
N THR A 3 -14.84 6.43 -51.77
CA THR A 3 -14.48 5.10 -51.23
C THR A 3 -15.56 4.16 -50.70
N LEU A 4 -15.79 3.12 -51.51
CA LEU A 4 -16.60 1.93 -51.32
C LEU A 4 -16.12 1.06 -50.15
N VAL A 5 -17.10 0.58 -49.40
CA VAL A 5 -17.06 -0.54 -48.44
C VAL A 5 -17.42 -1.83 -49.17
N PHE A 6 -16.74 -2.95 -48.93
CA PHE A 6 -17.22 -4.36 -49.05
C PHE A 6 -16.14 -5.25 -48.36
N SER A 7 -16.34 -6.05 -47.30
CA SER A 7 -17.22 -7.24 -47.06
C SER A 7 -17.04 -8.29 -48.17
N ARG A 8 -16.79 -9.60 -47.99
CA ARG A 8 -17.16 -10.58 -46.94
C ARG A 8 -16.55 -11.98 -47.30
N THR A 9 -16.36 -12.83 -46.28
CA THR A 9 -16.57 -14.31 -46.21
C THR A 9 -15.83 -15.34 -47.11
N LYS A 10 -15.03 -16.20 -46.44
CA LYS A 10 -15.13 -17.69 -46.25
C LYS A 10 -15.65 -18.59 -47.40
N SER A 11 -14.84 -19.58 -47.81
CA SER A 11 -15.29 -20.93 -48.21
C SER A 11 -14.14 -21.96 -48.19
N SER A 12 -14.45 -23.16 -47.70
CA SER A 12 -13.64 -24.39 -47.67
C SER A 12 -13.43 -25.00 -49.06
N ASP A 13 -12.37 -25.81 -49.23
CA ASP A 13 -12.51 -27.24 -49.54
C ASP A 13 -11.21 -28.04 -49.38
N PHE A 14 -11.42 -29.33 -49.12
CA PHE A 14 -10.52 -30.36 -48.60
C PHE A 14 -10.11 -31.31 -49.72
N LEU A 15 -8.82 -31.67 -49.83
CA LEU A 15 -8.37 -32.86 -50.55
C LEU A 15 -7.18 -33.51 -49.83
N LEU A 16 -7.40 -34.76 -49.41
CA LEU A 16 -6.41 -35.74 -48.96
C LEU A 16 -5.69 -36.34 -50.18
N LEU A 17 -4.37 -36.46 -50.12
CA LEU A 17 -3.63 -37.62 -50.63
C LEU A 17 -2.37 -37.83 -49.78
N THR A 18 -2.09 -39.11 -49.55
CA THR A 18 -1.12 -39.74 -48.63
C THR A 18 0.27 -39.93 -49.23
N ASP A 19 1.17 -40.44 -48.37
CA ASP A 19 2.60 -40.79 -48.54
C ASP A 19 3.53 -39.62 -48.16
N GLY A 20 4.35 -39.71 -47.12
CA GLY A 20 4.97 -40.88 -46.51
C GLY A 20 6.44 -40.52 -46.37
N ASP A 21 6.85 -39.99 -45.22
CA ASP A 21 8.23 -40.10 -44.78
C ASP A 21 8.38 -39.91 -43.27
N GLN A 22 9.18 -40.81 -42.73
CA GLN A 22 9.25 -41.24 -41.35
C GLN A 22 9.82 -40.14 -40.44
N CYS A 23 9.09 -39.82 -39.36
CA CYS A 23 9.70 -39.21 -38.19
C CYS A 23 10.49 -40.32 -37.48
N SER A 24 11.81 -40.38 -37.72
CA SER A 24 12.70 -41.30 -37.03
C SER A 24 12.76 -40.94 -35.55
N SER A 25 11.92 -41.61 -34.76
CA SER A 25 12.14 -41.82 -33.34
C SER A 25 13.46 -42.58 -33.20
N ALA A 26 14.56 -41.85 -33.00
CA ALA A 26 15.77 -42.43 -32.46
C ALA A 26 15.46 -42.80 -31.01
N SER A 27 15.02 -44.05 -30.80
CA SER A 27 15.15 -44.73 -29.53
C SER A 27 16.60 -44.58 -29.09
N LEU A 28 16.82 -43.74 -28.09
CA LEU A 28 17.99 -43.85 -27.24
C LEU A 28 17.91 -45.25 -26.64
N ASN A 29 18.61 -46.19 -27.28
CA ASN A 29 18.89 -47.49 -26.72
C ASN A 29 19.49 -47.22 -25.34
N HIS A 30 18.68 -47.48 -24.31
CA HIS A 30 19.16 -47.62 -22.96
C HIS A 30 19.98 -48.90 -22.97
N GLN A 31 21.24 -48.75 -23.35
CA GLN A 31 22.24 -49.76 -23.12
C GLN A 31 22.51 -49.70 -21.62
N GLU A 32 21.77 -50.55 -20.91
CA GLU A 32 22.02 -50.98 -19.56
C GLU A 32 23.37 -51.69 -19.54
N GLY A 33 24.42 -50.88 -19.51
CA GLY A 33 25.81 -51.27 -19.35
C GLY A 33 26.39 -50.33 -18.32
N ALA A 34 26.69 -50.89 -17.13
CA ALA A 34 27.20 -50.23 -15.93
C ALA A 34 27.79 -48.82 -16.18
N VAL A 35 26.96 -47.79 -15.97
CA VAL A 35 27.43 -46.41 -15.97
C VAL A 35 28.22 -46.23 -14.68
N THR A 36 29.54 -46.35 -14.76
CA THR A 36 30.43 -45.70 -13.81
C THR A 36 30.31 -44.20 -14.08
N THR A 37 29.33 -43.55 -13.46
CA THR A 37 29.03 -42.12 -13.65
C THR A 37 30.23 -41.32 -13.15
N ARG A 38 30.98 -40.72 -14.07
CA ARG A 38 32.08 -39.81 -13.77
C ARG A 38 31.57 -38.62 -12.98
N PRO A 39 32.41 -37.96 -12.15
CA PRO A 39 31.97 -36.75 -11.46
C PRO A 39 31.60 -35.66 -12.48
N HIS A 40 30.70 -34.77 -12.10
CA HIS A 40 30.19 -33.72 -13.00
C HIS A 40 29.97 -32.40 -12.25
N ILE A 41 30.62 -31.33 -12.70
CA ILE A 41 30.38 -29.97 -12.21
C ILE A 41 29.04 -29.51 -12.76
N HIS A 42 28.05 -29.36 -11.87
CA HIS A 42 26.66 -29.13 -12.27
C HIS A 42 26.20 -27.69 -12.00
N TYR A 43 26.90 -26.98 -11.11
CA TYR A 43 26.51 -25.65 -10.69
C TYR A 43 27.73 -24.83 -10.29
N CYS A 44 27.77 -23.57 -10.74
CA CYS A 44 28.73 -22.57 -10.29
C CYS A 44 27.99 -21.25 -10.08
N ARG A 45 28.44 -20.47 -9.08
CA ARG A 45 27.77 -19.25 -8.65
C ARG A 45 28.77 -18.21 -8.19
N SER A 46 28.59 -16.97 -8.64
CA SER A 46 29.22 -15.79 -8.04
C SER A 46 28.15 -14.88 -7.43
N PRO A 47 28.20 -14.57 -6.12
CA PRO A 47 27.20 -13.69 -5.50
C PRO A 47 27.44 -12.21 -5.83
N ASN A 48 28.70 -11.80 -5.99
CA ASN A 48 29.12 -10.39 -6.03
C ASN A 48 30.14 -10.08 -7.13
N MET A 49 30.51 -11.04 -7.99
CA MET A 49 31.53 -10.91 -9.04
C MET A 49 32.98 -10.72 -8.50
N GLU A 50 33.20 -10.91 -7.20
CA GLU A 50 34.53 -10.87 -6.57
C GLU A 50 35.05 -12.26 -6.20
N ASP A 51 34.16 -13.16 -5.81
CA ASP A 51 34.45 -14.58 -5.57
C ASP A 51 33.45 -15.46 -6.34
N PHE A 52 33.77 -16.74 -6.47
CA PHE A 52 32.81 -17.70 -6.98
C PHE A 52 33.05 -19.09 -6.40
N SER A 53 32.04 -19.94 -6.49
CA SER A 53 32.12 -21.32 -6.04
C SER A 53 31.49 -22.25 -7.07
N CYS A 54 32.01 -23.46 -7.14
CA CYS A 54 31.52 -24.51 -8.03
C CYS A 54 31.26 -25.79 -7.24
N TRP A 55 30.20 -26.51 -7.61
CA TRP A 55 29.78 -27.76 -6.98
C TRP A 55 29.68 -28.87 -8.02
N TRP A 56 30.07 -30.07 -7.61
CA TRP A 56 29.98 -31.26 -8.46
C TRP A 56 29.17 -32.36 -7.79
N LEU A 57 28.64 -33.23 -8.64
CA LEU A 57 28.06 -34.50 -8.21
C LEU A 57 29.19 -35.53 -8.05
N PRO A 58 29.23 -36.29 -6.95
CA PRO A 58 30.20 -37.35 -6.73
C PRO A 58 29.97 -38.54 -7.69
N LEU A 59 30.87 -39.53 -7.66
CA LEU A 59 30.67 -40.81 -8.35
C LEU A 59 29.44 -41.55 -7.78
N ASP A 60 28.57 -42.09 -8.62
CA ASP A 60 27.51 -43.00 -8.16
C ASP A 60 28.06 -44.42 -7.97
N ASN A 61 27.40 -45.22 -7.12
CA ASN A 61 27.70 -46.64 -6.89
C ASN A 61 29.09 -46.95 -6.31
N LEU A 62 29.60 -46.09 -5.43
CA LEU A 62 30.76 -46.44 -4.62
C LEU A 62 30.42 -47.60 -3.69
N THR A 63 31.24 -48.66 -3.72
CA THR A 63 31.13 -49.75 -2.74
C THR A 63 31.34 -49.21 -1.34
N ASP A 64 30.52 -49.65 -0.39
CA ASP A 64 30.53 -49.17 1.00
C ASP A 64 31.94 -49.32 1.59
N GLY A 65 32.57 -48.19 1.94
CA GLY A 65 33.95 -48.12 2.46
C GLY A 65 35.07 -47.78 1.45
N GLU A 66 34.78 -47.55 0.17
CA GLU A 66 35.79 -47.10 -0.79
C GLU A 66 36.15 -45.61 -0.54
N GLN A 67 37.42 -45.33 -0.21
CA GLN A 67 37.90 -43.96 -0.02
C GLN A 67 38.08 -43.27 -1.37
N VAL A 68 37.41 -42.14 -1.54
CA VAL A 68 37.49 -41.30 -2.74
C VAL A 68 37.98 -39.91 -2.36
N THR A 69 39.00 -39.45 -3.07
CA THR A 69 39.51 -38.08 -2.95
C THR A 69 39.18 -37.32 -4.22
N TYR A 70 38.56 -36.16 -4.10
CA TYR A 70 38.25 -35.29 -5.23
C TYR A 70 39.32 -34.21 -5.36
N ALA A 71 39.83 -34.02 -6.57
CA ALA A 71 40.73 -32.94 -6.91
C ALA A 71 40.16 -32.14 -8.09
N LEU A 72 39.79 -30.89 -7.86
CA LEU A 72 39.42 -29.94 -8.90
C LEU A 72 40.66 -29.18 -9.37
N SER A 73 40.84 -29.11 -10.69
CA SER A 73 41.94 -28.38 -11.32
C SER A 73 41.43 -27.39 -12.38
N TYR A 74 42.18 -26.29 -12.55
CA TYR A 74 41.87 -25.22 -13.49
C TYR A 74 43.16 -24.54 -13.94
N SER A 75 43.34 -24.23 -15.24
CA SER A 75 44.52 -23.51 -15.74
C SER A 75 45.91 -24.00 -15.24
N LYS A 76 46.05 -25.31 -14.95
CA LYS A 76 47.23 -25.95 -14.34
C LYS A 76 47.45 -25.69 -12.83
N GLU A 77 46.49 -25.06 -12.18
CA GLU A 77 46.37 -24.87 -10.74
C GLU A 77 45.33 -25.84 -10.16
N TYR A 78 45.28 -25.92 -8.82
CA TYR A 78 44.32 -26.74 -8.08
C TYR A 78 43.41 -25.85 -7.25
N CYS A 79 42.22 -26.37 -6.93
CA CYS A 79 41.27 -25.67 -6.08
C CYS A 79 41.92 -25.11 -4.80
N PRO A 80 41.73 -23.82 -4.49
CA PRO A 80 42.34 -23.21 -3.32
C PRO A 80 41.63 -23.59 -2.01
N ASP A 81 40.31 -23.85 -2.05
CA ASP A 81 39.53 -24.17 -0.85
C ASP A 81 38.36 -25.14 -1.14
N TYR A 82 38.38 -26.31 -0.50
CA TYR A 82 37.34 -27.34 -0.59
C TYR A 82 36.30 -27.27 0.54
N GLY A 83 36.46 -26.39 1.52
CA GLY A 83 35.67 -26.35 2.75
C GLY A 83 34.60 -25.24 2.78
N THR A 84 34.96 -24.02 2.37
CA THR A 84 34.11 -22.83 2.57
C THR A 84 32.73 -22.93 1.91
N ALA A 85 32.65 -23.52 0.71
CA ALA A 85 31.39 -23.66 -0.04
C ALA A 85 30.63 -24.98 0.26
N GLY A 86 31.10 -25.76 1.25
CA GLY A 86 30.46 -27.01 1.67
C GLY A 86 30.98 -28.25 0.94
N PRO A 87 30.29 -29.40 1.04
CA PRO A 87 30.75 -30.66 0.48
C PRO A 87 30.75 -30.65 -1.05
N PHE A 88 31.70 -31.38 -1.65
CA PHE A 88 31.85 -31.53 -3.10
C PHE A 88 31.86 -30.17 -3.82
N SER A 89 32.60 -29.23 -3.25
CA SER A 89 32.68 -27.86 -3.73
C SER A 89 34.12 -27.35 -3.79
N CYS A 90 34.31 -26.30 -4.58
CA CYS A 90 35.52 -25.51 -4.59
C CYS A 90 35.13 -24.03 -4.51
N HIS A 91 35.70 -23.32 -3.54
CA HIS A 91 35.54 -21.89 -3.36
C HIS A 91 36.80 -21.17 -3.88
N PHE A 92 36.59 -20.16 -4.71
CA PHE A 92 37.64 -19.29 -5.25
C PHE A 92 37.45 -17.91 -4.63
N ASP A 93 38.36 -17.54 -3.73
CA ASP A 93 38.34 -16.21 -3.10
C ASP A 93 38.70 -15.10 -4.11
N SER A 94 38.72 -13.87 -3.63
CA SER A 94 39.07 -12.70 -4.45
C SER A 94 40.50 -12.70 -5.00
N SER A 95 41.41 -13.46 -4.40
CA SER A 95 42.79 -13.57 -4.89
C SER A 95 42.96 -14.58 -6.04
N HIS A 96 42.03 -15.53 -6.14
CA HIS A 96 42.00 -16.54 -7.21
C HIS A 96 40.92 -16.25 -8.28
N THR A 97 40.14 -15.19 -8.08
CA THR A 97 39.06 -14.76 -8.99
C THR A 97 39.50 -13.56 -9.83
N SER A 98 39.22 -13.62 -11.13
CA SER A 98 39.52 -12.57 -12.09
C SER A 98 38.38 -12.47 -13.09
N ILE A 99 37.82 -11.28 -13.24
CA ILE A 99 36.74 -11.01 -14.21
C ILE A 99 37.28 -10.98 -15.64
N TRP A 100 36.38 -11.23 -16.62
CA TRP A 100 36.71 -11.27 -18.05
C TRP A 100 37.76 -12.31 -18.45
N LYS A 101 37.93 -13.33 -17.60
CA LYS A 101 38.77 -14.49 -17.82
C LYS A 101 37.88 -15.72 -17.85
N ILE A 102 38.10 -16.58 -18.85
CA ILE A 102 37.43 -17.88 -18.93
C ILE A 102 38.17 -18.89 -18.03
N TYR A 103 37.44 -19.49 -17.10
CA TYR A 103 37.89 -20.57 -16.23
C TYR A 103 37.41 -21.89 -16.80
N CYS A 104 38.34 -22.77 -17.17
CA CYS A 104 38.03 -24.14 -17.56
C CYS A 104 38.42 -25.09 -16.43
N LEU A 105 37.41 -25.74 -15.86
CA LEU A 105 37.49 -26.54 -14.64
C LEU A 105 37.30 -28.02 -14.99
N ASN A 106 38.02 -28.89 -14.31
CA ASN A 106 37.71 -30.32 -14.28
C ASN A 106 37.83 -30.85 -12.85
N VAL A 107 37.07 -31.90 -12.54
CA VAL A 107 37.17 -32.59 -11.25
C VAL A 107 37.57 -34.04 -11.50
N THR A 108 38.57 -34.50 -10.76
CA THR A 108 39.07 -35.88 -10.82
C THR A 108 38.77 -36.56 -9.49
N ALA A 109 38.00 -37.65 -9.55
CA ALA A 109 37.81 -38.56 -8.43
C ALA A 109 38.93 -39.61 -8.45
N VAL A 110 39.75 -39.61 -7.40
CA VAL A 110 40.86 -40.55 -7.20
C VAL A 110 40.37 -41.65 -6.28
N THR A 111 40.35 -42.87 -6.80
CA THR A 111 39.91 -44.09 -6.10
C THR A 111 41.03 -45.13 -6.12
N ALA A 112 40.88 -46.24 -5.38
CA ALA A 112 41.81 -47.35 -5.46
C ALA A 112 41.80 -48.05 -6.83
N SER A 113 40.65 -48.02 -7.52
CA SER A 113 40.45 -48.65 -8.84
C SER A 113 40.95 -47.78 -10.00
N GLY A 114 41.08 -46.46 -9.80
CA GLY A 114 41.64 -45.54 -10.78
C GLY A 114 41.17 -44.09 -10.61
N ASN A 115 41.51 -43.28 -11.61
CA ASN A 115 41.13 -41.86 -11.64
C ASN A 115 40.00 -41.64 -12.66
N TYR A 116 38.93 -41.01 -12.20
CA TYR A 116 37.77 -40.68 -13.00
C TYR A 116 37.63 -39.16 -13.12
N THR A 117 37.99 -38.62 -14.28
CA THR A 117 37.92 -37.17 -14.55
C THR A 117 36.62 -36.81 -15.27
N SER A 118 36.01 -35.71 -14.83
CA SER A 118 34.83 -35.10 -15.43
C SER A 118 35.11 -34.56 -16.84
N GLN A 119 34.05 -34.20 -17.56
CA GLN A 119 34.18 -33.28 -18.69
C GLN A 119 34.68 -31.92 -18.21
N GLU A 120 35.38 -31.19 -19.08
CA GLU A 120 35.82 -29.83 -18.82
C GLU A 120 34.61 -28.89 -18.83
N HIS A 121 34.51 -28.04 -17.80
CA HIS A 121 33.45 -27.06 -17.63
C HIS A 121 34.06 -25.66 -17.68
N CYS A 122 33.81 -24.93 -18.77
CA CYS A 122 34.32 -23.58 -18.96
C CYS A 122 33.26 -22.52 -18.66
N LEU A 123 33.63 -21.47 -17.92
CA LEU A 123 32.75 -20.38 -17.53
C LEU A 123 33.48 -19.02 -17.48
N ASP A 124 32.73 -17.94 -17.66
CA ASP A 124 33.14 -16.59 -17.24
C ASP A 124 32.41 -16.24 -15.94
N VAL A 125 33.15 -15.72 -14.96
CA VAL A 125 32.61 -15.31 -13.66
C VAL A 125 31.44 -14.33 -13.81
N ALA A 126 31.48 -13.45 -14.82
CA ALA A 126 30.42 -12.49 -15.10
C ALA A 126 29.08 -13.16 -15.45
N GLU A 127 29.11 -14.31 -16.12
CA GLU A 127 27.90 -15.00 -16.61
C GLU A 127 27.20 -15.81 -15.50
N ILE A 128 27.97 -16.26 -14.50
CA ILE A 128 27.46 -17.03 -13.36
C ILE A 128 27.08 -16.14 -12.16
N VAL A 129 26.97 -14.83 -12.36
CA VAL A 129 26.55 -13.90 -11.30
C VAL A 129 25.08 -14.15 -10.93
N GLN A 130 24.87 -14.57 -9.69
CA GLN A 130 23.55 -14.71 -9.08
C GLN A 130 23.57 -14.12 -7.67
N THR A 131 23.06 -12.91 -7.56
CA THR A 131 23.09 -12.09 -6.34
C THR A 131 22.24 -12.69 -5.23
N GLU A 132 22.45 -12.23 -4.00
CA GLU A 132 21.59 -12.59 -2.88
C GLU A 132 20.21 -11.94 -2.98
N ALA A 133 19.19 -12.57 -2.36
CA ALA A 133 17.85 -12.01 -2.31
C ALA A 133 17.81 -10.74 -1.43
N PRO A 134 17.08 -9.68 -1.81
CA PRO A 134 16.93 -8.53 -0.93
C PRO A 134 16.24 -8.90 0.39
N VAL A 135 16.62 -8.19 1.45
CA VAL A 135 16.13 -8.40 2.82
C VAL A 135 15.52 -7.12 3.39
N ASN A 136 14.85 -7.24 4.53
CA ASN A 136 14.18 -6.12 5.21
C ASN A 136 13.15 -5.40 4.32
N LEU A 137 12.32 -6.17 3.59
CA LEU A 137 11.21 -5.62 2.83
C LEU A 137 10.14 -5.09 3.80
N THR A 138 9.94 -3.78 3.82
CA THR A 138 9.00 -3.08 4.68
C THR A 138 8.10 -2.14 3.89
N TYR A 139 7.00 -1.68 4.50
CA TYR A 139 6.11 -0.69 3.91
C TYR A 139 5.69 0.38 4.92
N GLU A 140 5.45 1.59 4.43
CA GLU A 140 4.87 2.71 5.16
C GLU A 140 3.72 3.31 4.35
N LEU A 141 2.59 3.60 4.99
CA LEU A 141 1.44 4.22 4.33
C LEU A 141 1.69 5.72 4.18
N THR A 142 1.81 6.22 2.95
CA THR A 142 2.07 7.63 2.65
C THR A 142 0.78 8.45 2.50
N ASP A 143 -0.29 7.84 1.99
CA ASP A 143 -1.62 8.45 1.96
C ASP A 143 -2.71 7.42 2.32
N ALA A 144 -3.50 7.76 3.33
CA ALA A 144 -4.80 7.15 3.55
C ALA A 144 -5.80 7.77 2.57
N GLY A 145 -5.66 7.40 1.30
CA GLY A 145 -6.54 7.85 0.23
C GLY A 145 -8.00 7.65 0.62
N GLY A 146 -8.84 8.65 0.31
CA GLY A 146 -10.29 8.45 0.42
C GLY A 146 -10.77 7.44 -0.61
N ASP A 147 -12.03 6.99 -0.47
CA ASP A 147 -12.67 5.92 -1.27
C ASP A 147 -12.44 6.00 -2.80
N GLU A 148 -12.14 7.17 -3.36
CA GLU A 148 -12.02 7.39 -4.80
C GLU A 148 -10.58 7.37 -5.35
N MET A 149 -9.55 7.65 -4.54
CA MET A 149 -8.16 7.79 -5.01
C MET A 149 -7.28 6.56 -4.71
N GLY A 150 -7.70 5.69 -3.79
CA GLY A 150 -6.92 4.54 -3.31
C GLY A 150 -5.74 4.94 -2.40
N HIS A 151 -5.21 3.98 -1.66
CA HIS A 151 -4.10 4.18 -0.73
C HIS A 151 -2.75 4.24 -1.45
N SER A 152 -1.81 4.96 -0.85
CA SER A 152 -0.40 4.97 -1.27
C SER A 152 0.47 4.33 -0.21
N ALA A 153 1.41 3.49 -0.65
CA ALA A 153 2.34 2.80 0.23
C ALA A 153 3.78 2.89 -0.33
N LEU A 154 4.70 3.40 0.48
CA LEU A 154 6.12 3.40 0.20
C LEU A 154 6.71 2.08 0.67
N LEU A 155 7.29 1.32 -0.25
CA LEU A 155 8.04 0.11 0.07
C LEU A 155 9.53 0.39 0.04
N SER A 156 10.26 -0.27 0.93
CA SER A 156 11.71 -0.17 1.05
C SER A 156 12.33 -1.52 1.37
N TRP A 157 13.56 -1.74 0.92
CA TRP A 157 14.35 -2.95 1.17
C TRP A 157 15.85 -2.63 1.16
N THR A 158 16.65 -3.62 1.55
CA THR A 158 18.12 -3.54 1.61
C THR A 158 18.77 -4.77 0.99
N TYR A 159 19.99 -4.61 0.47
CA TYR A 159 20.81 -5.76 0.08
C TYR A 159 21.50 -6.36 1.32
N PRO A 160 21.52 -7.69 1.49
CA PRO A 160 22.00 -8.32 2.73
C PRO A 160 23.47 -8.09 3.04
N VAL A 161 24.31 -7.91 2.01
CA VAL A 161 25.76 -7.69 2.15
C VAL A 161 26.15 -6.37 1.49
N PRO A 162 25.93 -5.20 2.13
CA PRO A 162 26.14 -3.90 1.49
C PRO A 162 27.59 -3.64 1.02
N SER A 163 28.58 -4.33 1.60
CA SER A 163 29.99 -4.24 1.20
C SER A 163 30.21 -4.63 -0.27
N ASP A 164 29.46 -5.61 -0.78
CA ASP A 164 29.55 -6.07 -2.17
C ASP A 164 29.19 -4.97 -3.18
N LEU A 165 28.44 -3.95 -2.75
CA LEU A 165 27.99 -2.85 -3.60
C LEU A 165 28.92 -1.63 -3.55
N GLN A 166 29.83 -1.55 -2.58
CA GLN A 166 30.61 -0.32 -2.34
C GLN A 166 31.63 -0.01 -3.43
N TYR A 167 32.21 -1.05 -4.04
CA TYR A 167 33.26 -0.89 -5.06
C TYR A 167 32.70 -0.77 -6.49
N GLY A 168 31.39 -0.98 -6.66
CA GLY A 168 30.70 -0.78 -7.94
C GLY A 168 30.90 -1.89 -8.98
N TRP A 169 31.48 -3.05 -8.61
CA TRP A 169 31.59 -4.22 -9.49
C TRP A 169 30.23 -4.73 -9.95
N ILE A 170 29.26 -4.70 -9.04
CA ILE A 170 27.86 -5.00 -9.34
C ILE A 170 26.97 -3.78 -9.11
N THR A 171 26.07 -3.55 -10.05
CA THR A 171 24.99 -2.57 -9.92
C THR A 171 23.68 -3.31 -9.95
N LEU A 172 22.85 -3.15 -8.92
CA LEU A 172 21.63 -3.93 -8.79
C LEU A 172 20.46 -3.28 -9.51
N VAL A 173 19.64 -4.12 -10.13
CA VAL A 173 18.27 -3.79 -10.53
C VAL A 173 17.29 -4.70 -9.81
N TYR A 174 16.16 -4.12 -9.42
CA TYR A 174 15.13 -4.80 -8.65
C TYR A 174 13.87 -5.03 -9.50
N GLU A 175 13.23 -6.15 -9.23
CA GLU A 175 11.89 -6.47 -9.67
C GLU A 175 11.01 -6.65 -8.45
N LEU A 176 9.94 -5.86 -8.36
CA LEU A 176 8.96 -5.95 -7.30
C LEU A 176 7.66 -6.51 -7.84
N GLN A 177 7.14 -7.55 -7.19
CA GLN A 177 5.86 -8.16 -7.50
C GLN A 177 4.91 -7.96 -6.33
N TYR A 178 3.68 -7.59 -6.63
CA TYR A 178 2.60 -7.49 -5.66
C TYR A 178 1.30 -8.04 -6.23
N ARG A 179 0.47 -8.61 -5.37
CA ARG A 179 -0.88 -9.08 -5.71
C ARG A 179 -1.78 -8.94 -4.50
N ARG A 180 -3.10 -9.01 -4.71
CA ARG A 180 -4.02 -9.16 -3.58
C ARG A 180 -3.86 -10.53 -2.94
N ALA A 181 -4.03 -10.62 -1.62
CA ALA A 181 -3.96 -11.88 -0.91
C ALA A 181 -5.04 -12.87 -1.39
N THR A 182 -6.21 -12.36 -1.79
CA THR A 182 -7.34 -13.13 -2.34
C THR A 182 -7.11 -13.66 -3.76
N GLU A 183 -6.19 -13.08 -4.52
CA GLU A 183 -5.92 -13.40 -5.93
C GLU A 183 -4.54 -14.06 -6.01
N ALA A 184 -4.47 -15.39 -6.13
CA ALA A 184 -3.21 -16.12 -6.03
C ALA A 184 -2.30 -15.97 -7.27
N ASP A 185 -2.88 -15.90 -8.47
CA ASP A 185 -2.14 -16.00 -9.74
C ASP A 185 -1.97 -14.67 -10.49
N GLU A 186 -2.50 -13.55 -9.98
CA GLU A 186 -2.44 -12.24 -10.65
C GLU A 186 -1.34 -11.34 -10.06
N TRP A 187 -0.08 -11.72 -10.28
CA TRP A 187 1.06 -10.87 -9.89
C TRP A 187 1.16 -9.63 -10.79
N LYS A 188 1.05 -8.45 -10.16
CA LYS A 188 1.40 -7.17 -10.78
C LYS A 188 2.87 -6.91 -10.54
N VAL A 189 3.57 -6.48 -11.58
CA VAL A 189 5.02 -6.36 -11.51
C VAL A 189 5.49 -4.93 -11.83
N LYS A 190 6.47 -4.46 -11.05
CA LYS A 190 7.17 -3.19 -11.20
C LYS A 190 8.63 -3.48 -11.52
N HIS A 191 9.09 -2.98 -12.66
CA HIS A 191 10.44 -3.26 -13.14
C HIS A 191 10.87 -2.33 -14.27
N PRO A 192 12.20 -2.20 -14.49
CA PRO A 192 13.27 -2.42 -13.51
C PRO A 192 13.47 -1.19 -12.63
N LEU A 193 13.66 -1.40 -11.32
CA LEU A 193 13.94 -0.32 -10.37
C LEU A 193 15.44 -0.29 -10.04
N ARG A 194 16.04 0.90 -9.96
CA ARG A 194 17.44 1.07 -9.51
C ARG A 194 17.54 1.40 -8.01
N GLU A 195 16.51 2.04 -7.48
CA GLU A 195 16.44 2.40 -6.07
C GLU A 195 15.89 1.24 -5.25
N SER A 196 16.33 1.12 -4.01
CA SER A 196 15.84 0.11 -3.06
C SER A 196 14.54 0.54 -2.34
N ARG A 197 13.78 1.43 -2.98
CA ARG A 197 12.49 1.94 -2.52
C ARG A 197 11.58 2.22 -3.70
N VAL A 198 10.27 2.07 -3.52
CA VAL A 198 9.26 2.41 -4.53
C VAL A 198 7.93 2.73 -3.88
N GLU A 199 7.26 3.75 -4.38
CA GLU A 199 5.89 4.06 -3.95
C GLU A 199 4.88 3.41 -4.88
N LEU A 200 3.93 2.67 -4.29
CA LEU A 200 2.75 2.14 -4.97
C LEU A 200 1.58 3.07 -4.70
N LEU A 201 0.97 3.57 -5.76
CA LEU A 201 -0.14 4.54 -5.71
C LEU A 201 -1.46 3.87 -6.07
N GLY A 202 -2.56 4.41 -5.53
CA GLY A 202 -3.92 4.05 -5.93
C GLY A 202 -4.28 2.59 -5.62
N LEU A 203 -3.75 2.05 -4.52
CA LEU A 203 -4.04 0.69 -4.09
C LEU A 203 -5.42 0.63 -3.41
N PRO A 204 -6.35 -0.21 -3.88
CA PRO A 204 -7.60 -0.45 -3.18
C PRO A 204 -7.40 -1.01 -1.76
N VAL A 205 -8.39 -0.82 -0.90
CA VAL A 205 -8.44 -1.45 0.43
C VAL A 205 -8.33 -2.98 0.29
N GLY A 206 -7.58 -3.60 1.21
CA GLY A 206 -7.40 -5.04 1.29
C GLY A 206 -5.99 -5.44 1.66
N ASP A 207 -5.77 -6.75 1.71
CA ASP A 207 -4.46 -7.33 1.99
C ASP A 207 -3.72 -7.66 0.70
N TYR A 208 -2.42 -7.40 0.70
CA TYR A 208 -1.53 -7.58 -0.43
C TYR A 208 -0.34 -8.42 -0.01
N VAL A 209 0.12 -9.28 -0.92
CA VAL A 209 1.39 -9.99 -0.78
C VAL A 209 2.38 -9.34 -1.71
N VAL A 210 3.53 -8.95 -1.17
CA VAL A 210 4.59 -8.25 -1.89
C VAL A 210 5.91 -9.02 -1.76
N ARG A 211 6.66 -9.12 -2.85
CA ARG A 211 7.99 -9.74 -2.86
C ARG A 211 8.90 -9.00 -3.83
N VAL A 212 10.19 -8.99 -3.52
CA VAL A 212 11.20 -8.33 -4.34
C VAL A 212 12.33 -9.31 -4.62
N ARG A 213 12.93 -9.20 -5.80
CA ARG A 213 14.20 -9.87 -6.14
C ARG A 213 15.11 -8.89 -6.85
N CYS A 214 16.38 -9.23 -6.93
CA CYS A 214 17.36 -8.41 -7.64
C CYS A 214 18.19 -9.26 -8.60
N ARG A 215 18.89 -8.56 -9.48
CA ARG A 215 19.99 -9.11 -10.28
C ARG A 215 21.00 -8.02 -10.55
N SER A 216 22.19 -8.39 -11.00
CA SER A 216 23.11 -7.42 -11.56
C SER A 216 22.55 -6.84 -12.87
N HIS A 217 22.79 -5.54 -13.10
CA HIS A 217 22.27 -4.79 -14.23
C HIS A 217 22.87 -5.24 -15.55
N ASN A 218 24.17 -5.54 -15.54
CA ASN A 218 24.95 -5.81 -16.76
C ASN A 218 24.93 -7.30 -17.12
N TYR A 219 24.88 -8.16 -16.11
CA TYR A 219 24.97 -9.61 -16.27
C TYR A 219 24.13 -10.27 -15.20
N GLY A 220 23.66 -11.49 -15.46
CA GLY A 220 23.33 -12.39 -14.37
C GLY A 220 21.88 -12.84 -14.26
N LEU A 221 21.78 -13.86 -13.42
CA LEU A 221 20.57 -14.57 -13.06
C LEU A 221 19.81 -13.76 -12.00
N TRP A 222 18.49 -13.91 -12.01
CA TRP A 222 17.69 -13.39 -10.91
C TRP A 222 18.04 -14.09 -9.61
N SER A 223 18.13 -13.31 -8.54
CA SER A 223 18.15 -13.86 -7.19
C SER A 223 16.84 -14.55 -6.87
N ASN A 224 16.87 -15.34 -5.80
CA ASN A 224 15.64 -15.85 -5.21
C ASN A 224 14.74 -14.68 -4.78
N TRP A 225 13.44 -14.95 -4.72
CA TRP A 225 12.50 -13.99 -4.14
C TRP A 225 12.83 -13.74 -2.67
N SER A 226 12.70 -12.49 -2.23
CA SER A 226 12.71 -12.15 -0.81
C SER A 226 11.61 -12.90 -0.06
N ALA A 227 11.71 -12.91 1.27
CA ALA A 227 10.56 -13.24 2.10
C ALA A 227 9.35 -12.37 1.68
N ALA A 228 8.18 -13.00 1.57
CA ALA A 228 6.97 -12.31 1.17
C ALA A 228 6.48 -11.43 2.33
N LEU A 229 6.21 -10.17 2.02
CA LEU A 229 5.65 -9.19 2.94
C LEU A 229 4.12 -9.20 2.78
N LEU A 230 3.41 -9.34 3.90
CA LEU A 230 1.97 -9.10 3.97
C LEU A 230 1.72 -7.62 4.30
N MET A 231 1.06 -6.90 3.40
CA MET A 231 0.74 -5.49 3.53
C MET A 231 -0.77 -5.32 3.62
N SER A 232 -1.25 -4.73 4.71
CA SER A 232 -2.67 -4.47 4.92
C SER A 232 -2.99 -2.99 4.72
N LEU A 233 -3.94 -2.71 3.83
CA LEU A 233 -4.42 -1.37 3.57
C LEU A 233 -5.76 -1.15 4.31
N PRO A 234 -5.81 -0.23 5.29
CA PRO A 234 -7.00 -0.04 6.12
C PRO A 234 -8.13 0.60 5.32
N THR A 235 -9.39 0.34 5.68
CA THR A 235 -10.51 1.14 5.21
C THR A 235 -10.32 2.58 5.66
N GLY A 236 -10.14 3.51 4.72
CA GLY A 236 -10.05 4.95 5.03
C GLY A 236 -11.30 5.45 5.78
N PRO A 237 -11.17 6.50 6.61
CA PRO A 237 -12.35 7.14 7.18
C PRO A 237 -13.22 7.71 6.05
N PRO A 238 -14.56 7.56 6.09
CA PRO A 238 -15.44 8.03 5.04
C PRO A 238 -15.42 9.56 4.97
N LYS A 239 -14.55 10.14 4.15
CA LYS A 239 -14.44 11.61 3.92
C LYS A 239 -15.76 12.19 3.40
N GLY A 240 -16.55 11.39 2.67
CA GLY A 240 -17.89 11.76 2.19
C GLY A 240 -18.91 12.06 3.32
N LYS A 241 -18.82 11.38 4.47
CA LYS A 241 -19.72 11.65 5.61
C LYS A 241 -19.39 12.95 6.36
N VAL A 242 -18.19 13.51 6.16
CA VAL A 242 -17.76 14.77 6.79
C VAL A 242 -18.09 15.98 5.91
N LEU A 243 -18.04 15.83 4.58
CA LEU A 243 -18.42 16.90 3.65
C LEU A 243 -19.92 17.21 3.64
N VAL A 244 -20.77 16.19 3.75
CA VAL A 244 -22.23 16.36 3.78
C VAL A 244 -22.70 17.28 4.92
N PRO A 245 -22.33 17.09 6.20
CA PRO A 245 -22.75 17.98 7.27
C PRO A 245 -22.15 19.39 7.12
N ILE A 246 -20.92 19.54 6.60
CA ILE A 246 -20.29 20.85 6.36
C ILE A 246 -21.05 21.64 5.28
N VAL A 247 -21.45 20.99 4.18
CA VAL A 247 -22.25 21.64 3.13
C VAL A 247 -23.65 21.97 3.66
N VAL A 248 -24.28 21.06 4.39
CA VAL A 248 -25.62 21.29 4.99
C VAL A 248 -25.58 22.44 6.00
N THR A 249 -24.58 22.50 6.88
CA THR A 249 -24.42 23.62 7.81
C THR A 249 -24.09 24.92 7.08
N GLY A 250 -23.23 24.88 6.05
CA GLY A 250 -22.94 26.04 5.21
C GLY A 250 -24.19 26.61 4.55
N VAL A 251 -25.02 25.76 3.94
CA VAL A 251 -26.29 26.18 3.30
C VAL A 251 -27.27 26.72 4.35
N ALA A 252 -27.38 26.09 5.52
CA ALA A 252 -28.25 26.57 6.60
C ALA A 252 -27.85 27.95 7.12
N VAL A 253 -26.55 28.20 7.30
CA VAL A 253 -26.02 29.50 7.73
C VAL A 253 -26.29 30.57 6.66
N VAL A 254 -26.07 30.27 5.38
CA VAL A 254 -26.36 31.20 4.28
C VAL A 254 -27.85 31.53 4.22
N ALA A 255 -28.73 30.53 4.34
CA ALA A 255 -30.18 30.74 4.38
C ALA A 255 -30.60 31.63 5.56
N LEU A 256 -30.04 31.40 6.75
CA LEU A 256 -30.28 32.26 7.92
C LEU A 256 -29.83 33.70 7.70
N LEU A 257 -28.66 33.92 7.10
CA LEU A 257 -28.17 35.26 6.78
C LEU A 257 -29.07 35.97 5.78
N VAL A 258 -29.55 35.27 4.74
CA VAL A 258 -30.49 35.82 3.75
C VAL A 258 -31.82 36.20 4.40
N ILE A 259 -32.34 35.38 5.31
CA ILE A 259 -33.58 35.69 6.03
C ILE A 259 -33.37 36.91 6.95
N LEU A 260 -32.28 36.93 7.72
CA LEU A 260 -32.01 38.00 8.69
C LEU A 260 -31.74 39.35 8.00
N PHE A 261 -30.96 39.37 6.92
CA PHE A 261 -30.61 40.60 6.21
C PHE A 261 -31.59 40.97 5.09
N GLY A 262 -32.33 40.01 4.52
CA GLY A 262 -33.31 40.28 3.47
C GLY A 262 -34.67 40.66 4.03
N VAL A 263 -35.20 39.86 4.96
CA VAL A 263 -36.59 39.97 5.43
C VAL A 263 -36.75 41.00 6.55
N MET A 264 -35.80 41.11 7.48
CA MET A 264 -35.91 42.09 8.59
C MET A 264 -35.94 43.56 8.13
N PRO A 265 -35.06 44.04 7.22
CA PRO A 265 -35.14 45.42 6.75
C PRO A 265 -36.32 45.65 5.79
N GLN A 266 -36.74 44.65 5.02
CA GLN A 266 -37.95 44.73 4.19
C GLN A 266 -39.22 44.78 5.05
N GLY A 267 -39.32 43.99 6.12
CA GLY A 267 -40.45 44.02 7.06
C GLY A 267 -40.60 45.36 7.77
N ARG A 268 -39.50 46.05 8.07
CA ARG A 268 -39.53 47.44 8.56
C ARG A 268 -40.05 48.42 7.49
N ARG A 269 -39.60 48.30 6.24
CA ARG A 269 -40.10 49.15 5.14
C ARG A 269 -41.56 48.87 4.74
N ILE A 270 -42.03 47.63 4.83
CA ILE A 270 -43.43 47.26 4.53
C ILE A 270 -44.37 47.79 5.62
N LYS A 271 -43.92 47.84 6.88
CA LYS A 271 -44.70 48.45 7.98
C LYS A 271 -45.06 49.92 7.69
N ASP A 272 -44.14 50.68 7.12
CA ASP A 272 -44.37 52.08 6.73
C ASP A 272 -45.30 52.23 5.51
N TYR A 273 -45.47 51.17 4.71
CA TYR A 273 -46.36 51.16 3.54
C TYR A 273 -47.77 50.63 3.85
N PHE A 274 -47.89 49.71 4.82
CA PHE A 274 -49.17 49.10 5.21
C PHE A 274 -49.90 49.88 6.31
N LEU A 275 -49.18 50.65 7.13
CA LEU A 275 -49.77 51.53 8.14
C LEU A 275 -49.41 52.98 7.77
N PRO A 276 -50.26 53.69 7.00
CA PRO A 276 -50.07 55.13 6.83
C PRO A 276 -50.01 55.81 8.20
N PRO A 277 -49.26 56.92 8.35
CA PRO A 277 -49.21 57.66 9.60
C PRO A 277 -50.63 57.99 10.03
N ILE A 278 -51.07 57.42 11.16
CA ILE A 278 -52.42 57.66 11.69
C ILE A 278 -52.52 59.17 11.95
N PRO A 279 -53.39 59.90 11.22
CA PRO A 279 -53.57 61.32 11.46
C PRO A 279 -54.05 61.49 12.89
N ASN A 280 -53.38 62.38 13.64
CA ASN A 280 -53.68 62.69 15.03
C ASN A 280 -55.20 62.66 15.30
N PRO A 281 -55.69 61.79 16.20
CA PRO A 281 -57.09 61.84 16.57
C PRO A 281 -57.32 63.18 17.26
N ARG A 282 -58.00 64.10 16.58
CA ARG A 282 -58.56 65.31 17.18
C ARG A 282 -59.78 64.89 18.00
N ILE A 283 -59.53 64.33 19.18
CA ILE A 283 -60.55 64.21 20.21
C ILE A 283 -60.74 65.63 20.73
N ILE A 284 -61.84 66.27 20.30
CA ILE A 284 -62.22 67.59 20.78
C ILE A 284 -62.51 67.44 22.28
N GLY A 285 -61.64 68.02 23.12
CA GLY A 285 -61.84 68.09 24.57
C GLY A 285 -60.65 67.68 25.45
N ILE A 286 -59.56 67.13 24.90
CA ILE A 286 -58.39 66.76 25.70
C ILE A 286 -57.13 67.45 25.15
N ASP A 287 -56.54 68.32 25.96
CA ASP A 287 -55.34 69.06 25.62
C ASP A 287 -54.11 68.12 25.60
N PRO A 288 -53.41 67.94 24.46
CA PRO A 288 -52.29 67.03 24.34
C PRO A 288 -51.09 67.37 25.25
N LEU A 289 -51.06 68.57 25.84
CA LEU A 289 -50.05 68.95 26.83
C LEU A 289 -50.27 68.32 28.21
N LEU A 290 -51.48 67.88 28.56
CA LEU A 290 -51.77 67.20 29.83
C LEU A 290 -51.42 65.70 29.79
N LEU A 291 -51.46 65.07 28.62
CA LEU A 291 -51.03 63.67 28.45
C LEU A 291 -49.51 63.49 28.51
N LYS A 292 -48.73 64.54 28.19
CA LYS A 292 -47.27 64.50 28.24
C LYS A 292 -46.72 64.77 29.66
N LYS A 293 -47.54 65.32 30.56
CA LYS A 293 -47.19 65.64 31.95
C LYS A 293 -48.03 64.75 32.87
N GLY A 294 -47.59 63.51 33.02
CA GLY A 294 -48.31 62.44 33.72
C GLY A 294 -48.88 62.85 35.08
N ASN A 295 -50.18 63.14 35.09
CA ASN A 295 -51.00 63.13 36.30
C ASN A 295 -52.31 62.37 35.99
N LEU A 296 -52.19 61.03 35.98
CA LEU A 296 -53.25 60.09 35.62
C LEU A 296 -54.40 60.01 36.65
N ALA A 297 -54.24 60.59 37.83
CA ALA A 297 -55.24 60.55 38.90
C ALA A 297 -56.49 61.41 38.59
N GLU A 298 -56.31 62.54 37.91
CA GLU A 298 -57.39 63.48 37.58
C GLU A 298 -58.23 63.02 36.38
N ILE A 299 -57.60 62.25 35.48
CA ILE A 299 -58.26 61.66 34.32
C ILE A 299 -59.26 60.57 34.76
N ASN A 300 -58.93 59.80 35.80
CA ASN A 300 -59.78 58.73 36.32
C ASN A 300 -61.08 59.25 36.96
N HIS A 301 -61.06 60.48 37.49
CA HIS A 301 -62.25 61.11 38.06
C HIS A 301 -63.25 61.53 36.96
N HIS A 302 -62.77 62.01 35.82
CA HIS A 302 -63.62 62.39 34.68
C HIS A 302 -64.27 61.18 33.97
N PHE A 303 -63.62 60.02 33.95
CA PHE A 303 -64.19 58.81 33.34
C PHE A 303 -65.20 58.07 34.23
N SER A 304 -65.27 58.38 35.53
CA SER A 304 -66.21 57.75 36.45
C SER A 304 -67.69 58.13 36.22
N ASN A 305 -67.96 59.20 35.46
CA ASN A 305 -69.32 59.63 35.10
C ASN A 305 -69.92 58.88 33.89
N PHE A 306 -69.14 58.06 33.19
CA PHE A 306 -69.66 57.17 32.16
C PHE A 306 -69.95 55.80 32.79
N HIS A 307 -71.23 55.43 32.86
CA HIS A 307 -71.76 54.23 33.52
C HIS A 307 -71.34 52.86 32.92
N SER A 308 -70.13 52.73 32.36
CA SER A 308 -69.64 51.45 31.85
C SER A 308 -68.11 51.28 31.91
N PHE A 309 -67.40 51.99 32.79
CA PHE A 309 -65.96 51.82 32.95
C PHE A 309 -65.57 51.31 34.34
N SER A 310 -64.87 50.18 34.40
CA SER A 310 -64.24 49.62 35.61
C SER A 310 -62.72 49.65 35.42
N PRO A 311 -61.97 50.37 36.26
CA PRO A 311 -60.52 50.50 36.08
C PRO A 311 -59.78 49.19 36.46
N PRO A 312 -58.77 48.77 35.67
CA PRO A 312 -57.96 47.60 36.01
C PRO A 312 -56.98 47.92 37.16
N SER A 313 -56.97 47.07 38.20
CA SER A 313 -55.99 47.12 39.28
C SER A 313 -54.66 46.53 38.82
N TYR A 314 -53.63 47.36 38.68
CA TYR A 314 -52.28 46.89 38.39
C TYR A 314 -51.55 46.60 39.71
N SER A 315 -51.30 45.33 40.03
CA SER A 315 -50.35 44.91 41.06
C SER A 315 -48.94 44.95 40.46
N GLU A 316 -48.06 45.77 41.03
CA GLU A 316 -46.62 45.71 40.77
C GLU A 316 -46.07 44.39 41.32
N GLU A 317 -45.80 43.42 40.44
CA GLU A 317 -44.97 42.28 40.78
C GLU A 317 -43.50 42.65 40.55
N VAL A 318 -42.85 42.97 41.67
CA VAL A 318 -41.44 43.28 41.84
C VAL A 318 -40.61 42.01 41.57
N TRP A 319 -39.62 42.16 40.69
CA TRP A 319 -38.62 41.14 40.40
C TRP A 319 -37.65 40.99 41.56
N ASP A 320 -37.79 39.93 42.36
CA ASP A 320 -36.78 39.57 43.36
C ASP A 320 -35.60 38.84 42.70
N GLN A 321 -34.42 39.43 42.89
CA GLN A 321 -33.13 38.80 42.60
C GLN A 321 -32.86 37.69 43.61
N VAL A 322 -32.47 36.50 43.13
CA VAL A 322 -31.93 35.44 43.99
C VAL A 322 -30.49 35.17 43.59
N SER A 323 -29.56 35.61 44.45
CA SER A 323 -28.18 35.14 44.50
C SER A 323 -27.99 34.17 45.67
N ALA A 324 -26.95 33.37 45.55
CA ALA A 324 -26.65 32.14 46.25
C ALA A 324 -26.65 32.20 47.79
N GLY A 325 -26.92 31.03 48.40
CA GLY A 325 -26.22 30.63 49.63
C GLY A 325 -27.07 30.04 50.75
N ASP A 326 -27.01 28.71 50.81
CA ASP A 326 -26.61 27.97 52.02
C ASP A 326 -27.66 27.58 53.09
N ARG A 327 -27.53 26.30 53.50
CA ARG A 327 -28.12 25.57 54.66
C ARG A 327 -29.66 25.51 54.73
N GLY A 328 -30.31 24.37 54.88
CA GLY A 328 -29.89 23.06 55.40
C GLY A 328 -31.02 22.52 56.28
N LYS A 329 -31.25 21.19 56.19
CA LYS A 329 -32.13 20.35 57.03
C LYS A 329 -33.64 20.52 56.78
N GLN A 330 -34.34 19.45 56.39
CA GLN A 330 -34.86 18.50 57.38
C GLN A 330 -35.30 17.17 56.74
N GLU A 331 -34.76 16.11 57.33
CA GLU A 331 -35.27 14.75 57.56
C GLU A 331 -36.55 14.29 56.84
N VAL A 332 -36.40 13.23 56.05
CA VAL A 332 -37.34 12.10 56.07
C VAL A 332 -36.54 10.85 56.44
N GLY A 333 -36.68 10.42 57.69
CA GLY A 333 -36.16 9.16 58.15
C GLY A 333 -37.25 8.07 58.08
N ARG A 334 -36.90 6.91 57.54
CA ARG A 334 -36.85 5.68 58.35
C ARG A 334 -36.28 4.51 57.54
N SER A 335 -35.06 4.15 57.94
CA SER A 335 -34.55 2.78 57.91
C SER A 335 -35.27 1.96 58.98
N LEU A 336 -35.50 0.68 58.72
CA LEU A 336 -35.50 -0.39 59.72
C LEU A 336 -35.32 -1.74 59.02
N SER A 337 -34.12 -2.30 59.11
CA SER A 337 -33.90 -3.67 59.57
C SER A 337 -32.40 -3.87 59.80
N VAL A 338 -32.07 -4.06 61.08
CA VAL A 338 -30.84 -4.71 61.54
C VAL A 338 -31.21 -6.15 61.77
N GLN A 339 -30.49 -7.07 61.13
CA GLN A 339 -29.80 -8.14 61.84
C GLN A 339 -28.55 -8.54 61.06
#